data_AF-A0A645J166-F1
#
_entry.id   AF-A0A645J166-F1
#
_cell.length_a   1.000
_cell.length_b   1.000
_cell.length_c   1.000
_cell.angle_alpha   90.00
_cell.angle_beta   90.00
_cell.angle_gamma   90.00
#
_symmetry.space_group_name_H-M   'P 1'
#
loop_
_entity.id
_entity.type
_entity.pdbx_description
1 polymer ?
#
loop_
_entity_poly.entity_id
_entity_poly.type
_entity_poly.pdbx_seq_one_letter_code
_entity_poly.pdbx_strand_id
1 'polypeptide(L)'
;MDAAAQGIVRILKGASTPTRTNIVCLNSALILYVAGKAASIPEGYLRSHELIASGAAYKALEKWVAAQNRDPQAGLAKLKAVTQAAEV
;
A
#
# COMPACT_ATOMS: atom_id res chain seq x y z
N MET A 1 2.20 -12.96 -14.88
CA MET A 1 1.72 -11.95 -13.92
C MET A 1 2.96 -11.28 -13.30
N ASP A 2 2.93 -9.98 -13.03
CA ASP A 2 4.11 -9.22 -12.56
C ASP A 2 4.41 -9.49 -11.07
N ALA A 3 5.58 -10.09 -10.79
CA ALA A 3 6.03 -10.44 -9.44
C ALA A 3 6.25 -9.20 -8.56
N ALA A 4 6.64 -8.06 -9.13
CA ALA A 4 6.80 -6.81 -8.40
C ALA A 4 5.42 -6.28 -7.95
N ALA A 5 4.42 -6.32 -8.85
CA ALA A 5 3.06 -5.90 -8.53
C ALA A 5 2.46 -6.73 -7.37
N GLN A 6 2.60 -8.05 -7.42
CA GLN A 6 2.20 -8.93 -6.31
C GLN A 6 2.95 -8.59 -5.02
N GLY A 7 4.25 -8.35 -5.11
CA GLY A 7 5.08 -7.98 -3.97
C GLY A 7 4.64 -6.68 -3.28
N ILE A 8 4.14 -5.69 -4.03
CA ILE A 8 3.56 -4.47 -3.47
C ILE A 8 2.20 -4.74 -2.84
N VAL A 9 1.33 -5.52 -3.49
CA VAL A 9 0.03 -5.88 -2.90
C VAL A 9 0.20 -6.61 -1.57
N ARG A 10 1.15 -7.54 -1.45
CA ARG A 10 1.46 -8.20 -0.17
C ARG A 10 1.85 -7.20 0.92
N ILE A 11 2.64 -6.16 0.59
CA ILE A 11 2.99 -5.12 1.56
C ILE A 11 1.74 -4.36 2.02
N LEU A 12 0.94 -3.86 1.07
CA LEU A 12 -0.21 -3.01 1.39
C LEU A 12 -1.34 -3.76 2.12
N LYS A 13 -1.41 -5.09 1.97
CA LYS A 13 -2.32 -5.98 2.71
C LYS A 13 -1.75 -6.47 4.06
N GLY A 14 -0.54 -6.07 4.43
CA GLY A 14 0.11 -6.50 5.68
C GLY A 14 0.59 -7.96 5.68
N ALA A 15 0.75 -8.57 4.49
CA ALA A 15 1.15 -9.97 4.30
C ALA A 15 2.58 -10.14 3.75
N SER A 16 3.40 -9.08 3.77
CA SER A 16 4.82 -9.15 3.36
C SER A 16 5.76 -9.34 4.55
N THR A 17 7.06 -9.49 4.28
CA THR A 17 8.07 -9.62 5.34
C THR A 17 8.23 -8.32 6.12
N PRO A 18 8.56 -8.37 7.43
CA PRO A 18 8.79 -7.18 8.24
C PRO A 18 9.80 -6.21 7.61
N THR A 19 10.90 -6.71 7.04
CA THR A 19 11.92 -5.88 6.38
C THR A 19 11.35 -5.03 5.25
N ARG A 20 10.55 -5.63 4.34
CA ARG A 20 9.98 -4.89 3.20
C ARG A 20 8.92 -3.90 3.67
N THR A 21 8.08 -4.30 4.62
CA THR A 21 7.08 -3.41 5.23
C THR A 21 7.74 -2.22 5.90
N ASN A 22 8.80 -2.44 6.69
CA ASN A 22 9.51 -1.38 7.41
C ASN A 22 10.13 -0.34 6.47
N ILE A 23 10.73 -0.77 5.34
CA ILE A 23 11.29 0.15 4.34
C ILE A 23 10.19 1.02 3.73
N VAL A 24 9.04 0.45 3.39
CA VAL A 24 7.90 1.22 2.85
C VAL A 24 7.32 2.16 3.90
N CYS A 25 7.19 1.73 5.16
CA CYS A 25 6.76 2.57 6.26
C CYS A 25 7.73 3.74 6.50
N LEU A 26 9.04 3.51 6.44
CA LEU A 26 10.04 4.55 6.60
C LEU A 26 9.98 5.58 5.47
N ASN A 27 9.91 5.14 4.22
CA ASN A 27 9.74 6.06 3.07
C ASN A 27 8.45 6.88 3.20
N SER A 28 7.36 6.24 3.62
CA SER A 28 6.07 6.91 3.86
C SER A 28 6.16 7.91 5.01
N ALA A 29 6.88 7.59 6.08
CA ALA A 29 7.11 8.48 7.22
C ALA A 29 7.81 9.77 6.81
N LEU A 30 8.82 9.69 5.93
CA LEU A 30 9.51 10.87 5.39
C LEU A 30 8.55 11.79 4.63
N ILE A 31 7.70 11.20 3.78
CA ILE A 31 6.68 11.94 3.03
C ILE A 31 5.66 12.58 3.97
N LEU A 32 5.16 11.82 4.97
CA LEU A 32 4.21 12.32 5.97
C LEU A 32 4.79 13.48 6.78
N TYR A 33 6.06 13.40 7.17
CA TYR A 33 6.75 14.45 7.91
C TYR A 33 6.89 15.73 7.06
N VAL A 34 7.42 15.62 5.84
CA VAL A 34 7.59 16.77 4.93
C VAL A 34 6.25 17.40 4.55
N ALA A 35 5.18 16.60 4.47
CA ALA A 35 3.82 17.09 4.19
C ALA A 35 3.09 17.68 5.42
N GLY A 36 3.74 17.74 6.59
CA GLY A 36 3.11 18.22 7.83
C GLY A 36 1.98 17.33 8.34
N LYS A 37 2.00 16.03 8.00
CA LYS A 37 1.01 15.02 8.40
C LYS A 37 1.47 14.12 9.54
N ALA A 38 2.72 14.26 9.96
CA ALA A 38 3.29 13.68 11.18
C ALA A 38 4.25 14.72 11.79
N ALA A 39 4.29 14.86 13.12
CA ALA A 39 5.17 15.79 13.79
C ALA A 39 6.63 15.30 13.86
N SER A 40 6.86 14.00 13.60
CA SER A 40 8.19 13.40 13.56
C SER A 40 8.26 12.17 12.64
N ILE A 41 9.46 11.75 12.27
CA ILE A 41 9.69 10.52 11.49
C ILE A 41 9.20 9.26 12.26
N PRO A 42 9.50 9.08 13.57
CA PRO A 42 8.96 7.95 14.33
C PRO A 42 7.42 7.89 14.35
N GLU A 43 6.75 9.03 14.54
CA GLU A 43 5.29 9.10 14.46
C GLU A 43 4.77 8.71 13.06
N GLY A 44 5.40 9.24 12.01
CA GLY A 44 5.06 8.90 10.63
C GLY A 44 5.25 7.42 10.32
N TYR A 45 6.28 6.79 10.89
CA TYR A 45 6.54 5.36 10.74
C TYR A 45 5.44 4.52 11.40
N LEU A 46 5.10 4.81 12.66
CA LEU A 46 4.04 4.11 13.39
C LEU A 46 2.68 4.27 12.68
N ARG A 47 2.37 5.47 12.20
CA ARG A 47 1.17 5.74 11.43
C ARG A 47 1.13 4.96 10.11
N SER A 48 2.26 4.89 9.40
CA SER A 48 2.34 4.11 8.15
C SER A 48 2.14 2.62 8.41
N HIS A 49 2.71 2.11 9.50
CA HIS A 49 2.53 0.72 9.91
C HIS A 49 1.06 0.41 10.26
N GLU A 50 0.39 1.30 10.98
CA GLU A 50 -1.04 1.18 11.31
C GLU A 50 -1.93 1.20 10.05
N LEU A 51 -1.61 2.05 9.06
CA LEU A 51 -2.35 2.09 7.79
C LEU A 51 -2.24 0.79 7.00
N ILE A 52 -1.09 0.11 7.08
CA ILE A 52 -0.91 -1.22 6.49
C ILE A 52 -1.67 -2.27 7.30
N ALA A 53 -1.50 -2.29 8.63
CA ALA A 53 -2.12 -3.29 9.51
C ALA A 53 -3.66 -3.24 9.48
N SER A 54 -4.24 -2.04 9.42
CA SER A 54 -5.69 -1.83 9.32
C SER A 54 -6.27 -2.10 7.92
N GLY A 55 -5.43 -2.37 6.91
CA GLY A 55 -5.83 -2.52 5.51
C GLY A 55 -6.21 -1.19 4.81
N ALA A 56 -6.10 -0.06 5.50
CA ALA A 56 -6.40 1.26 4.93
C ALA A 56 -5.49 1.59 3.72
N ALA A 57 -4.24 1.14 3.75
CA ALA A 57 -3.29 1.31 2.65
C ALA A 57 -3.75 0.62 1.35
N TYR A 58 -4.22 -0.63 1.45
CA TYR A 58 -4.78 -1.34 0.29
C TYR A 58 -6.08 -0.69 -0.20
N LYS A 59 -6.96 -0.24 0.72
CA LYS A 59 -8.17 0.50 0.35
C LYS A 59 -7.87 1.82 -0.39
N ALA A 60 -6.76 2.49 -0.06
CA ALA A 60 -6.32 3.67 -0.79
C ALA A 60 -5.89 3.32 -2.23
N LEU A 61 -5.23 2.18 -2.43
CA LEU A 61 -4.90 1.67 -3.77
C LEU A 61 -6.18 1.37 -4.59
N GLU A 62 -7.19 0.75 -3.99
CA GLU A 62 -8.47 0.50 -4.67
C GLU A 62 -9.13 1.80 -5.15
N LYS A 63 -9.17 2.82 -4.28
CA LYS A 63 -9.69 4.15 -4.65
C LYS A 63 -8.88 4.79 -5.77
N TRP A 64 -7.56 4.70 -5.71
CA TRP A 64 -6.67 5.25 -6.73
C TRP A 64 -6.87 4.56 -8.10
N VAL A 65 -6.96 3.23 -8.11
CA VAL A 65 -7.25 2.46 -9.33
C VAL A 65 -8.60 2.87 -9.91
N ALA A 66 -9.64 2.99 -9.09
CA ALA A 66 -10.95 3.44 -9.56
C ALA A 66 -10.92 4.88 -10.14
N ALA A 67 -10.13 5.78 -9.55
CA ALA A 67 -10.05 7.17 -9.97
C ALA A 67 -9.16 7.41 -11.21
N GLN A 68 -8.14 6.58 -11.44
CA GLN A 68 -7.17 6.79 -12.52
C GLN A 68 -7.42 5.96 -13.80
N ASN A 69 -8.39 5.04 -13.78
CA ASN A 69 -8.75 4.26 -14.96
C ASN A 69 -9.94 4.89 -15.68
N ARG A 70 -9.87 4.98 -17.02
CA ARG A 70 -11.01 5.39 -17.86
C ARG A 70 -12.20 4.45 -17.70
N ASP A 71 -11.92 3.16 -17.53
CA ASP A 71 -12.87 2.13 -17.10
C ASP A 71 -12.47 1.64 -15.69
N PRO A 72 -13.12 2.15 -14.62
CA PRO A 72 -12.83 1.74 -13.25
C PRO A 72 -13.04 0.24 -13.00
N GLN A 73 -14.01 -0.39 -13.66
CA GLN A 73 -14.34 -1.80 -13.43
C GLN A 73 -13.23 -2.71 -13.98
N ALA A 74 -12.72 -2.41 -15.17
CA ALA A 74 -11.57 -3.13 -15.73
C ALA A 74 -10.32 -2.98 -14.85
N GLY A 75 -10.05 -1.78 -14.33
CA GLY A 75 -8.94 -1.51 -13.41
C GLY A 75 -9.05 -2.32 -12.11
N LEU A 76 -10.22 -2.30 -11.47
CA LEU A 76 -10.49 -3.05 -10.24
C LEU A 76 -10.44 -4.57 -10.48
N ALA A 77 -10.92 -5.06 -11.61
CA ALA A 77 -10.81 -6.47 -11.99
C ALA A 77 -9.34 -6.90 -12.11
N LYS A 78 -8.49 -6.06 -12.71
CA LYS A 78 -7.05 -6.31 -12.80
C LYS A 78 -6.39 -6.31 -11.41
N LEU A 79 -6.73 -5.34 -10.54
CA LEU A 79 -6.22 -5.31 -9.16
C LEU A 79 -6.62 -6.58 -8.39
N LYS A 80 -7.87 -7.02 -8.53
CA LYS A 80 -8.37 -8.27 -7.94
C LYS A 80 -7.58 -9.48 -8.41
N ALA A 81 -7.31 -9.59 -9.71
CA ALA A 81 -6.52 -10.68 -10.27
C ALA A 81 -5.08 -10.71 -9.73
N VAL A 82 -4.42 -9.54 -9.62
CA VAL A 82 -3.08 -9.42 -9.03
C VAL A 82 -3.10 -9.82 -7.55
N THR A 83 -4.16 -9.44 -6.83
CA THR A 83 -4.31 -9.73 -5.40
C THR A 83 -4.49 -11.23 -5.15
N GLN A 84 -5.32 -11.90 -5.94
CA GLN A 84 -5.47 -13.37 -5.87
C GLN A 84 -4.15 -14.07 -6.17
N ALA A 85 -3.41 -13.61 -7.18
CA ALA A 85 -2.12 -14.18 -7.52
C ALA A 85 -1.01 -13.88 -6.48
N ALA A 86 -1.24 -12.95 -5.56
CA ALA A 86 -0.33 -12.63 -4.47
C ALA A 86 -0.58 -13.47 -3.20
N GLU A 87 -1.74 -14.13 -3.12
CA GLU A 87 -2.16 -15.02 -2.01
C GLU A 87 -1.68 -16.47 -2.21
N VAL A 88 -1.21 -16.79 -3.42
CA VAL A 88 -0.49 -18.03 -3.76
C VAL A 88 1.00 -17.86 -3.51
#